data_AF-A0A381VER9-F1
#
_entry.id   AF-A0A381VER9-F1
#
_cell.length_a   1.000
_cell.length_b   1.000
_cell.length_c   1.000
_cell.angle_alpha   90.00
_cell.angle_beta   90.00
_cell.angle_gamma   90.00
#
_symmetry.space_group_name_H-M   'P 1'
#
loop_
_entity.id
_entity.type
_entity.pdbx_description
1 polymer ?
#
loop_
_entity_poly.entity_id
_entity_poly.type
_entity_poly.pdbx_seq_one_letter_code
_entity_poly.pdbx_strand_id
1 'polypeptide(L)' 'VLDIVRTYPDRFGVVGLSANRNHQLLSDQIAEFKPRFVHYTDPLEEGIDFPASDVHKTTLSEIATAD' A
#
# COMPACT_ATOMS: atom_id res chain seq x y z
N VAL A 1 -4.20 12.06 5.11
CA VAL A 1 -4.27 12.04 3.62
C VAL A 1 -5.21 10.95 3.15
N LEU A 2 -5.03 9.69 3.57
CA LEU A 2 -5.91 8.58 3.19
C LEU A 2 -7.39 8.82 3.56
N ASP A 3 -7.69 9.60 4.61
CA ASP A 3 -9.08 9.98 4.95
C ASP A 3 -9.80 10.75 3.84
N ILE A 4 -9.05 11.52 3.03
CA ILE A 4 -9.62 12.23 1.86
C ILE A 4 -9.99 11.22 0.77
N VAL A 5 -9.12 10.24 0.52
CA VAL A 5 -9.38 9.17 -0.46
C VAL A 5 -10.58 8.33 -0.03
N ARG A 6 -10.69 8.01 1.27
CA ARG A 6 -11.87 7.35 1.86
C ARG A 6 -13.15 8.15 1.68
N THR A 7 -13.07 9.48 1.81
CA THR A 7 -14.24 10.36 1.70
C THR A 7 -14.70 10.52 0.24
N TYR A 8 -13.78 10.40 -0.73
CA TYR A 8 -14.08 10.60 -2.16
C TYR A 8 -13.53 9.47 -3.04
N PRO A 9 -13.97 8.21 -2.85
CA PRO A 9 -13.41 7.05 -3.55
C PRO A 9 -13.68 7.07 -5.07
N ASP A 10 -14.74 7.76 -5.51
CA ASP A 10 -15.04 7.92 -6.95
C ASP A 10 -14.13 8.93 -7.65
N ARG A 11 -13.33 9.70 -6.90
CA ARG A 11 -12.46 10.76 -7.44
C ARG A 11 -10.98 10.47 -7.30
N PHE A 12 -10.61 9.74 -6.25
CA PHE A 12 -9.22 9.46 -5.94
C PHE A 12 -9.03 7.97 -5.73
N GLY A 13 -7.96 7.43 -6.32
CA GLY A 13 -7.49 6.08 -6.08
C GLY A 13 -6.08 6.11 -5.50
N VAL A 14 -5.70 5.05 -4.78
CA VAL A 14 -4.34 4.87 -4.30
C VAL A 14 -3.59 3.98 -5.31
N VAL A 15 -2.59 4.54 -6.00
CA VAL A 15 -1.75 3.77 -6.93
C VAL A 15 -0.71 2.95 -6.18
N GLY A 16 -0.12 3.53 -5.12
CA GLY A 16 0.85 2.83 -4.28
C GLY A 16 0.84 3.28 -2.82
N LEU A 17 1.21 2.36 -1.92
CA LEU A 17 1.44 2.63 -0.50
C LEU A 17 2.86 2.27 -0.10
N SER A 18 3.43 3.00 0.85
CA SER A 18 4.71 2.62 1.42
C SER A 18 4.75 2.86 2.92
N ALA A 19 5.38 1.93 3.64
CA ALA A 19 5.63 2.07 5.07
C ALA A 19 7.00 1.47 5.41
N ASN A 20 7.69 2.01 6.40
CA ASN A 20 8.98 1.46 6.82
C ASN A 20 8.79 0.17 7.64
N ARG A 21 8.11 0.26 8.79
CA ARG A 21 8.04 -0.84 9.77
C ARG A 21 6.64 -1.19 10.25
N ASN A 22 5.65 -0.33 10.02
CA ASN A 22 4.30 -0.56 10.55
C ASN A 22 3.51 -1.49 9.62
N HIS A 23 3.95 -2.75 9.55
CA HIS A 23 3.48 -3.73 8.58
C HIS A 23 2.02 -4.11 8.79
N GLN A 24 1.55 -4.17 10.04
CA GLN A 24 0.12 -4.39 10.31
C GLN A 24 -0.75 -3.28 9.71
N LEU A 25 -0.42 -2.01 9.98
CA LEU A 25 -1.16 -0.88 9.43
C LEU A 25 -1.09 -0.87 7.90
N LEU A 26 0.07 -1.22 7.32
CA LEU A 26 0.21 -1.34 5.88
C LEU A 26 -0.71 -2.44 5.32
N SER A 27 -0.80 -3.60 5.98
CA SER A 27 -1.71 -4.69 5.57
C SER A 27 -3.17 -4.23 5.55
N ASP A 28 -3.62 -3.56 6.62
CA ASP A 28 -4.98 -3.05 6.73
C ASP A 28 -5.28 -2.03 5.61
N GLN A 29 -4.34 -1.13 5.31
CA GLN A 29 -4.47 -0.15 4.23
C GLN A 29 -4.45 -0.80 2.84
N ILE A 30 -3.66 -1.85 2.63
CA ILE A 30 -3.66 -2.60 1.37
C ILE A 30 -5.02 -3.26 1.16
N ALA A 31 -5.57 -3.90 2.18
CA ALA A 31 -6.88 -4.53 2.10
C ALA A 31 -8.00 -3.53 1.78
N GLU A 32 -7.92 -2.32 2.35
CA GLU A 32 -8.88 -1.26 2.13
C GLU A 32 -8.77 -0.62 0.74
N PHE A 33 -7.57 -0.15 0.37
CA PHE A 33 -7.39 0.69 -0.82
C PHE A 33 -6.98 -0.08 -2.06
N LYS A 34 -6.57 -1.35 -1.93
CA LYS A 34 -6.15 -2.24 -3.02
C LYS A 34 -5.18 -1.55 -4.00
N PRO A 35 -4.06 -0.98 -3.51
CA PRO A 35 -3.10 -0.32 -4.37
C PRO A 35 -2.45 -1.31 -5.33
N ARG A 36 -2.00 -0.82 -6.49
CA ARG A 36 -1.24 -1.64 -7.46
C ARG A 36 0.17 -1.96 -6.95
N PHE A 37 0.76 -1.03 -6.20
CA PHE A 37 2.15 -1.12 -5.75
C PHE A 37 2.30 -0.95 -4.24
N VAL A 38 3.25 -1.68 -3.65
CA VAL A 38 3.65 -1.46 -2.26
C VAL A 38 5.15 -1.41 -2.09
N HIS A 39 5.61 -0.66 -1.12
CA HIS A 39 7.00 -0.69 -0.67
C HIS A 39 7.07 -0.79 0.85
N TYR A 40 7.89 -1.71 1.35
CA TYR A 40 8.17 -1.85 2.77
C TYR A 40 9.58 -2.38 3.00
N THR A 41 10.11 -2.08 4.17
CA THR A 41 11.46 -2.52 4.55
C THR A 41 11.40 -3.96 5.06
N ASP A 42 12.30 -4.80 4.58
CA ASP A 42 12.45 -6.15 5.10
C ASP A 42 13.23 -6.16 6.45
N PRO A 43 13.02 -7.19 7.30
CA PRO A 43 12.06 -8.28 7.14
C PRO A 43 10.63 -7.86 7.52
N LEU A 44 9.65 -8.57 6.98
CA LEU A 44 8.28 -8.49 7.49
C LEU A 44 8.19 -8.92 8.95
N GLU A 45 7.28 -8.30 9.68
CA GLU A 45 6.94 -8.74 11.03
C GLU A 45 6.30 -10.12 10.97
N GLU A 46 6.64 -10.98 11.92
CA GLU A 46 6.14 -12.35 11.98
C GLU A 46 4.60 -12.36 12.13
N GLY A 47 3.93 -13.20 11.35
CA GLY A 47 2.47 -13.30 11.35
C GLY A 47 1.75 -12.23 10.51
N ILE A 48 2.48 -11.30 9.87
CA ILE A 48 1.91 -10.41 8.87
C ILE A 48 1.95 -11.08 7.49
N ASP A 49 0.78 -11.22 6.89
CA ASP A 49 0.62 -11.54 5.47
C ASP A 49 -0.01 -10.34 4.76
N PHE A 50 0.45 -10.07 3.54
CA PHE A 50 -0.19 -9.07 2.68
C PHE A 50 -1.09 -9.81 1.71
N PRO A 51 -2.33 -9.34 1.50
CA PRO A 51 -3.27 -10.02 0.61
C PRO A 51 -2.66 -10.14 -0.79
N ALA A 52 -2.24 -11.36 -1.13
CA ALA A 52 -1.20 -11.62 -2.11
C ALA A 52 -1.64 -11.54 -3.58
N SER A 53 -2.91 -11.24 -3.88
CA SER A 53 -3.43 -11.47 -5.23
C SER A 53 -3.15 -10.35 -6.23
N ASP A 54 -3.04 -9.09 -5.81
CA ASP A 54 -3.10 -7.96 -6.76
C ASP A 54 -2.02 -6.88 -6.55
N VAL A 55 -1.08 -7.08 -5.64
CA VAL A 55 -0.18 -6.01 -5.18
C VAL A 55 1.28 -6.35 -5.48
N HIS A 56 1.95 -5.48 -6.23
CA HIS A 56 3.35 -5.65 -6.60
C HIS A 56 4.29 -4.91 -5.64
N LYS A 57 5.21 -5.62 -4.97
CA LYS A 57 6.28 -4.98 -4.19
C LYS A 57 7.28 -4.33 -5.14
N THR A 58 7.54 -3.04 -4.99
CA THR A 58 8.38 -2.24 -5.88
C THR A 58 9.13 -1.17 -5.08
N THR A 59 10.08 -0.45 -5.67
CA THR A 59 10.82 0.65 -5.02
C THR A 59 9.98 1.93 -4.90
N LEU A 60 10.34 2.82 -3.96
CA LEU A 60 9.71 4.14 -3.86
C LEU A 60 9.81 4.97 -5.15
N SER A 61 10.93 4.83 -5.87
CA SER A 61 11.15 5.53 -7.14
C SER A 61 10.16 5.06 -8.21
N GLU A 62 9.88 3.77 -8.29
CA GLU A 62 8.91 3.21 -9.24
C GLU A 62 7.48 3.65 -8.92
N ILE A 63 7.10 3.72 -7.62
CA ILE A 63 5.80 4.25 -7.19
C ILE A 63 5.64 5.72 -7.61
N ALA A 64 6.70 6.53 -7.45
CA ALA A 64 6.65 7.96 -7.77
C ALA A 64 6.50 8.24 -9.28
N THR A 65 6.85 7.27 -10.13
CA THR A 65 6.72 7.34 -11.59
C THR A 65 5.50 6.59 -12.12
N ALA A 66 4.66 6.03 -11.25
CA ALA A 66 3.46 5.32 -11.66
C ALA A 66 2.35 6.35 -11.99
N ASP A 67 2.02 6.45 -13.28
CA ASP A 67 0.88 7.24 -13.81
C ASP A 67 -0.47 6.53 -13.62
#